data_AF-A0ABD1T3S0-F1
#
_entry.id   AF-A0ABD1T3S0-F1
#
_cell.length_a   1.000
_cell.length_b   1.000
_cell.length_c   1.000
_cell.angle_alpha   90.00
_cell.angle_beta   90.00
_cell.angle_gamma   90.00
#
_symmetry.space_group_name_H-M   'P 1'
#
loop_
_entity.id
_entity.type
_entity.pdbx_description
1 polymer ?
#
loop_
_entity_poly.entity_id
_entity_poly.type
_entity_poly.pdbx_seq_one_letter_code
_entity_poly.pdbx_strand_id
1 'polypeptide(L)'
;MNHVQVNAEEAVREMLKSVVARISSNSAKGGEGDLVIIEEEDFMDDGKEKHLLIFLGLAPKYMGIGMRQRQVTSAAVIYCLRCLVDVDIPLNQGCLAPVKIFIPPGSFLSPSDRAAVVGGNVLTSQRITDVILIAFQACACSQGCMNNLTFGDNTFGYYETIGGWKWRWP
;
A
#
# COMPACT_ATOMS: atom_id res chain seq x y z
N MET A 1 25.25 3.30 -6.93
CA MET A 1 23.79 3.03 -6.87
C MET A 1 23.35 2.34 -5.58
N ASN A 2 24.12 1.40 -5.02
CA ASN A 2 23.73 0.69 -3.78
C ASN A 2 23.54 1.61 -2.55
N HIS A 3 24.40 2.61 -2.35
CA HIS A 3 24.28 3.53 -1.21
C HIS A 3 22.93 4.29 -1.14
N VAL A 4 22.33 4.59 -2.30
CA VAL A 4 21.04 5.29 -2.37
C VAL A 4 19.89 4.37 -1.94
N GLN A 5 19.99 3.08 -2.27
CA GLN A 5 18.99 2.09 -1.86
C GLN A 5 19.13 1.73 -0.37
N VAL A 6 20.36 1.57 0.11
CA VAL A 6 20.62 1.29 1.54
C VAL A 6 20.13 2.43 2.43
N ASN A 7 20.38 3.69 2.06
CA ASN A 7 19.87 4.84 2.80
C ASN A 7 18.33 4.87 2.85
N ALA A 8 17.67 4.51 1.74
CA ALA A 8 16.21 4.42 1.70
C ALA A 8 15.67 3.27 2.56
N GLU A 9 16.36 2.12 2.56
CA GLU A 9 16.04 0.99 3.44
C GLU A 9 16.14 1.38 4.91
N GLU A 10 17.25 2.01 5.32
CA GLU A 10 17.48 2.43 6.70
C GLU A 10 16.44 3.44 7.18
N ALA A 11 16.15 4.46 6.36
CA ALA A 11 15.11 5.45 6.67
C ALA A 11 13.72 4.82 6.85
N VAL A 12 13.36 3.86 6.01
CA VAL A 12 12.09 3.12 6.17
C VAL A 12 12.12 2.25 7.43
N ARG A 13 13.24 1.58 7.75
CA ARG A 13 13.36 0.78 8.98
C ARG A 13 13.14 1.62 10.23
N GLU A 14 13.75 2.80 10.31
CA GLU A 14 13.58 3.70 11.47
C GLU A 14 12.15 4.23 11.58
N MET A 15 11.53 4.59 10.45
CA MET A 15 10.10 4.96 10.44
C MET A 15 9.20 3.81 10.92
N LEU A 16 9.45 2.57 10.46
CA LEU A 16 8.68 1.42 10.90
C LEU A 16 8.80 1.19 12.42
N LYS A 17 10.00 1.34 13.00
CA LYS A 17 10.21 1.25 14.45
C LYS A 17 9.40 2.30 15.23
N SER A 18 9.32 3.53 14.74
CA SER A 18 8.54 4.58 15.41
C SER A 18 7.03 4.30 15.34
N VAL A 19 6.56 3.78 14.19
CA VAL A 19 5.17 3.30 14.03
C VAL A 19 4.89 2.16 15.00
N VAL A 20 5.79 1.18 15.11
CA VAL A 20 5.67 0.06 16.07
C VAL A 20 5.49 0.58 17.49
N ALA A 21 6.34 1.50 17.93
CA ALA A 21 6.26 2.06 19.27
C ALA A 21 4.89 2.73 19.54
N ARG A 22 4.36 3.46 18.55
CA ARG A 22 3.06 4.14 18.64
C ARG A 22 1.87 3.17 18.62
N ILE A 23 1.91 2.12 17.81
CA ILE A 23 0.81 1.14 17.73
C ILE A 23 0.81 0.27 18.99
N SER A 24 1.98 -0.19 19.46
CA SER A 24 2.11 -0.99 20.68
C SER A 24 1.68 -0.24 21.95
N SER A 25 1.83 1.09 22.00
CA SER A 25 1.30 1.87 23.13
C SER A 25 -0.23 1.99 23.11
N ASN A 26 -0.87 1.84 21.95
CA ASN A 26 -2.32 1.95 21.77
C ASN A 26 -3.04 0.59 21.79
N SER A 27 -2.33 -0.51 21.51
CA SER A 27 -2.90 -1.86 21.43
C SER A 27 -2.52 -2.71 22.64
N ALA A 28 -3.52 -3.16 23.40
CA ALA A 28 -3.35 -4.07 24.55
C ALA A 28 -2.90 -5.50 24.18
N LYS A 29 -2.48 -5.74 22.92
CA LYS A 29 -1.91 -7.01 22.46
C LYS A 29 -0.43 -6.79 22.19
N GLY A 30 0.38 -7.09 23.20
CA GLY A 30 1.84 -7.11 23.09
C GLY A 30 2.28 -8.17 22.09
N GLY A 31 2.82 -7.73 20.95
CA GLY A 31 3.64 -8.56 20.08
C GLY A 31 5.03 -8.67 20.68
N GLU A 32 5.48 -9.88 20.96
CA GLU A 32 6.80 -10.16 21.49
C GLU A 32 7.84 -10.00 20.36
N GLY A 33 8.69 -8.97 20.45
CA GLY A 33 9.82 -8.72 19.54
C GLY A 33 9.59 -7.58 18.54
N ASP A 34 10.68 -7.15 17.88
CA ASP A 34 10.84 -6.09 16.86
C ASP A 34 9.94 -6.24 15.61
N LEU A 35 8.93 -7.11 15.67
CA LEU A 35 8.09 -7.56 14.59
C LEU A 35 6.67 -7.08 14.83
N VAL A 36 6.29 -6.05 14.10
CA VAL A 36 4.88 -5.69 13.96
C VAL A 36 4.35 -6.29 12.68
N ILE A 37 3.20 -6.93 12.80
CA ILE A 37 2.37 -7.32 11.68
C ILE A 37 1.22 -6.32 11.69
N ILE A 38 1.21 -5.45 10.69
CA ILE A 38 0.03 -4.63 10.43
C ILE A 38 -0.83 -5.40 9.43
N GLU A 39 -2.08 -5.66 9.79
CA GLU A 39 -3.10 -6.29 8.96
C GLU A 39 -4.27 -5.33 8.89
N GLU A 40 -4.75 -5.08 7.68
CA GLU A 40 -5.99 -4.34 7.44
C GLU A 40 -6.77 -5.05 6.35
N GLU A 41 -8.07 -4.79 6.30
CA GLU A 41 -9.01 -5.36 5.33
C GLU A 41 -9.93 -4.25 4.80
N ASP A 42 -10.32 -4.35 3.53
CA ASP A 42 -11.34 -3.47 2.92
C ASP A 42 -12.37 -4.32 2.17
N PHE A 43 -13.58 -3.79 2.06
CA PHE A 43 -14.73 -4.44 1.45
C PHE A 43 -15.19 -3.63 0.23
N MET A 44 -15.73 -4.33 -0.77
CA MET A 44 -16.35 -3.67 -1.92
C MET A 44 -17.66 -2.98 -1.49
N ASP A 45 -18.08 -1.94 -2.23
CA ASP A 45 -19.33 -1.20 -1.98
C ASP A 45 -20.59 -2.10 -2.00
N ASP A 46 -20.52 -3.26 -2.68
CA ASP A 46 -21.60 -4.25 -2.72
C ASP A 46 -21.57 -5.27 -1.56
N GLY A 47 -20.70 -5.03 -0.57
CA GLY A 47 -20.54 -5.88 0.61
C GLY A 47 -19.89 -7.23 0.32
N LYS A 48 -19.48 -7.51 -0.92
CA LYS A 48 -18.81 -8.77 -1.25
C LYS A 48 -17.38 -8.75 -0.74
N GLU A 49 -17.02 -9.79 -0.01
CA GLU A 49 -15.70 -10.00 0.57
C GLU A 49 -14.64 -10.11 -0.53
N LYS A 50 -13.85 -9.06 -0.68
CA LYS A 50 -12.53 -9.13 -1.30
C LYS A 50 -11.52 -8.72 -0.26
N HIS A 51 -11.22 -9.68 0.61
CA HIS A 51 -10.19 -9.61 1.64
C HIS A 51 -8.88 -9.05 1.07
N LEU A 52 -8.63 -7.77 1.33
CA LEU A 52 -7.35 -7.13 1.03
C LEU A 52 -6.46 -7.21 2.27
N LEU A 53 -5.91 -8.39 2.53
CA LEU A 53 -4.93 -8.56 3.61
C LEU A 53 -3.55 -8.12 3.13
N ILE A 54 -3.08 -6.97 3.62
CA ILE A 54 -1.72 -6.50 3.39
C ILE A 54 -0.94 -6.63 4.70
N PHE A 55 0.00 -7.55 4.71
CA PHE A 55 0.94 -7.70 5.80
C PHE A 55 2.09 -6.72 5.58
N LEU A 56 2.40 -5.91 6.58
CA LEU A 56 3.56 -5.02 6.58
C LEU A 56 4.35 -5.29 7.86
N GLY A 57 5.52 -5.91 7.72
CA GLY A 57 6.33 -6.25 8.88
C GLY A 57 7.82 -6.37 8.60
N LEU A 58 8.61 -6.19 9.66
CA LEU A 58 10.08 -6.24 9.69
C LEU A 58 10.66 -7.68 9.76
N ALA A 59 9.86 -8.71 9.45
CA ALA A 59 10.16 -10.10 9.85
C ALA A 59 11.08 -10.90 8.91
N PRO A 60 12.09 -11.63 9.44
CA PRO A 60 12.82 -12.65 8.69
C PRO A 60 11.96 -13.89 8.36
N LYS A 61 10.99 -14.22 9.22
CA LYS A 61 10.25 -15.50 9.21
C LYS A 61 8.75 -15.31 8.92
N TYR A 62 8.38 -15.25 7.65
CA TYR A 62 7.10 -15.77 7.19
C TYR A 62 7.41 -16.46 5.86
N MET A 63 7.76 -17.75 5.94
CA MET A 63 7.85 -18.66 4.79
C MET A 63 6.53 -19.44 4.76
N GLY A 64 5.58 -18.98 3.94
CA GLY A 64 4.28 -19.63 3.81
C GLY A 64 3.54 -19.15 2.57
N ILE A 65 3.70 -19.92 1.49
CA ILE A 65 2.82 -20.10 0.32
C ILE A 65 2.24 -18.81 -0.31
N GLY A 66 2.89 -18.35 -1.39
CA GLY A 66 2.28 -17.43 -2.36
C GLY A 66 2.79 -15.99 -2.35
N MET A 67 4.10 -15.77 -2.21
CA MET A 67 4.67 -14.43 -2.38
C MET A 67 4.57 -14.02 -3.85
N ARG A 68 3.66 -13.11 -4.18
CA ARG A 68 3.64 -12.46 -5.50
C ARG A 68 3.55 -10.95 -5.30
N GLN A 69 4.68 -10.27 -5.45
CA GLN A 69 4.71 -8.81 -5.57
C GLN A 69 4.03 -8.43 -6.90
N ARG A 70 2.80 -7.93 -6.83
CA ARG A 70 2.11 -7.38 -7.99
C ARG A 70 2.51 -5.92 -8.16
N GLN A 71 2.76 -5.51 -9.40
CA GLN A 71 3.36 -4.20 -9.69
C GLN A 71 2.57 -3.03 -9.08
N VAL A 72 1.23 -3.10 -9.09
CA VAL A 72 0.36 -2.05 -8.54
C VAL A 72 0.46 -1.98 -7.01
N THR A 73 0.42 -3.12 -6.32
CA THR A 73 0.51 -3.18 -4.85
C THR A 73 1.89 -2.73 -4.36
N SER A 74 2.96 -3.19 -5.00
CA SER A 74 4.32 -2.75 -4.67
C SER A 74 4.51 -1.25 -4.89
N ALA A 75 3.95 -0.69 -5.96
CA ALA A 75 3.98 0.75 -6.20
C ALA A 75 3.20 1.54 -5.14
N ALA A 76 2.01 1.08 -4.77
CA ALA A 76 1.21 1.71 -3.72
C ALA A 76 1.91 1.66 -2.35
N VAL A 77 2.54 0.54 -2.00
CA VAL A 77 3.35 0.41 -0.77
C VAL A 77 4.54 1.38 -0.79
N ILE A 78 5.32 1.41 -1.87
CA ILE A 78 6.45 2.36 -2.01
C ILE A 78 5.97 3.81 -1.84
N TYR A 79 4.85 4.16 -2.46
CA TYR A 79 4.25 5.50 -2.35
C TYR A 79 3.89 5.83 -0.89
N CYS A 80 3.15 4.93 -0.21
CA CYS A 80 2.75 5.16 1.18
C CYS A 80 3.97 5.28 2.10
N LEU A 81 4.95 4.40 1.95
CA LEU A 81 6.19 4.46 2.73
C LEU A 81 6.90 5.80 2.52
N ARG A 82 7.00 6.29 1.28
CA ARG A 82 7.61 7.61 1.03
C ARG A 82 6.83 8.76 1.64
N CYS A 83 5.49 8.68 1.69
CA CYS A 83 4.65 9.69 2.34
C CYS A 83 4.78 9.67 3.87
N LEU A 84 5.07 8.51 4.48
CA LEU A 84 5.18 8.34 5.92
C LEU A 84 6.59 8.59 6.46
N VAL A 85 7.62 8.41 5.62
CA VAL A 85 9.01 8.68 5.99
C VAL A 85 9.25 10.20 6.06
N ASP A 86 9.55 10.69 7.26
CA ASP A 86 9.84 12.10 7.56
C ASP A 86 11.31 12.49 7.30
N VAL A 87 11.90 11.92 6.25
CA VAL A 87 13.24 12.29 5.79
C VAL A 87 13.26 12.31 4.27
N ASP A 88 14.07 13.22 3.72
CA ASP A 88 14.17 13.35 2.28
C ASP A 88 15.00 12.22 1.68
N ILE A 89 14.32 11.16 1.25
CA ILE A 89 14.92 10.03 0.54
C ILE A 89 14.36 9.96 -0.89
N PRO A 90 15.19 9.61 -1.90
CA PRO A 90 14.69 9.39 -3.25
C PRO A 90 13.82 8.13 -3.31
N LEU A 91 12.74 8.19 -4.07
CA LEU A 91 11.85 7.04 -4.29
C LEU A 91 12.58 5.92 -5.04
N ASN A 92 12.83 4.78 -4.40
CA ASN A 92 13.51 3.65 -5.02
C ASN A 92 13.15 2.31 -4.35
N GLN A 93 13.61 1.19 -4.92
CA GLN A 93 13.30 -0.16 -4.43
C GLN A 93 13.86 -0.48 -3.02
N GLY A 94 14.87 0.26 -2.55
CA GLY A 94 15.37 0.16 -1.18
C GLY A 94 14.27 0.41 -0.13
N CYS A 95 13.26 1.22 -0.45
CA CYS A 95 12.11 1.42 0.43
C CYS A 95 11.32 0.13 0.71
N LEU A 96 11.36 -0.87 -0.19
CA LEU A 96 10.69 -2.16 0.00
C LEU A 96 11.56 -3.21 0.68
N ALA A 97 12.88 -3.03 0.74
CA ALA A 97 13.78 -4.00 1.36
C ALA A 97 13.39 -4.41 2.80
N PRO A 98 12.90 -3.50 3.67
CA PRO A 98 12.51 -3.87 5.03
C PRO A 98 11.05 -4.35 5.16
N VAL A 99 10.30 -4.42 4.06
CA VAL A 99 8.87 -4.73 4.06
C VAL A 99 8.59 -6.00 3.26
N LYS A 100 7.84 -6.91 3.86
CA LYS A 100 7.31 -8.09 3.15
C LYS A 100 5.83 -7.89 2.85
N ILE A 101 5.48 -7.91 1.58
CA ILE A 101 4.08 -7.83 1.11
C ILE A 101 3.58 -9.25 0.87
N PHE A 102 2.50 -9.63 1.54
CA PHE A 102 1.80 -10.89 1.29
C PHE A 102 0.48 -10.60 0.58
N ILE A 103 0.20 -11.35 -0.50
CA ILE A 103 -1.05 -11.26 -1.26
C ILE A 103 -1.54 -12.69 -1.50
N PRO A 104 -2.73 -13.07 -1.00
CA PRO A 104 -3.27 -14.40 -1.23
C PRO A 104 -3.38 -14.73 -2.73
N PRO A 105 -2.98 -15.94 -3.17
CA PRO A 105 -3.12 -16.35 -4.56
C PRO A 105 -4.61 -16.44 -4.95
N GLY A 106 -4.95 -16.01 -6.17
CA GLY A 106 -6.35 -15.98 -6.63
C GLY A 106 -7.18 -14.84 -6.06
N SER A 107 -6.60 -13.98 -5.20
CA SER A 107 -7.24 -12.75 -4.75
C SER A 107 -7.43 -11.75 -5.90
N PHE A 108 -8.25 -10.73 -5.65
CA PHE A 108 -8.42 -9.61 -6.59
C PHE A 108 -7.11 -8.90 -6.93
N LEU A 109 -6.15 -8.87 -5.99
CA LEU A 109 -4.82 -8.33 -6.23
C LEU A 109 -3.88 -9.31 -6.92
N SER A 110 -4.19 -10.60 -6.91
CA SER A 110 -3.47 -11.61 -7.67
C SER A 110 -4.33 -12.35 -8.69
N PRO A 111 -4.88 -11.65 -9.71
CA PRO A 111 -5.72 -12.27 -10.73
C PRO A 111 -4.90 -13.12 -11.71
N SER A 112 -5.47 -14.15 -12.33
CA SER A 112 -4.72 -15.00 -13.27
C SER A 112 -4.19 -14.20 -14.49
N ASP A 113 -3.18 -14.71 -15.18
CA ASP A 113 -2.56 -13.99 -16.32
C ASP A 113 -3.52 -13.77 -17.50
N ARG A 114 -4.68 -14.44 -17.49
CA ARG A 114 -5.76 -14.29 -18.48
C ARG A 114 -6.81 -13.25 -18.06
N ALA A 115 -6.73 -12.71 -16.86
CA ALA A 115 -7.69 -11.74 -16.36
C ALA A 115 -7.42 -10.34 -16.92
N ALA A 116 -8.48 -9.63 -17.27
CA ALA A 116 -8.38 -8.22 -17.65
C ALA A 116 -7.96 -7.38 -16.42
N VAL A 117 -6.88 -6.61 -16.56
CA VAL A 117 -6.31 -5.76 -15.49
C VAL A 117 -6.47 -4.26 -15.77
N VAL A 118 -7.49 -3.89 -16.57
CA VAL A 118 -7.79 -2.48 -16.85
C VAL A 118 -8.27 -1.76 -15.59
N GLY A 119 -7.82 -0.52 -15.37
CA GLY A 119 -8.24 0.30 -14.23
C GLY A 119 -7.51 0.05 -12.91
N GLY A 120 -6.49 -0.82 -12.88
CA GLY A 120 -5.71 -1.10 -11.67
C GLY A 120 -5.07 0.15 -11.03
N ASN A 121 -4.60 1.09 -11.86
CA ASN A 121 -4.03 2.36 -11.37
C ASN A 121 -5.08 3.39 -10.95
N VAL A 122 -6.35 3.22 -11.35
CA VAL A 122 -7.43 4.21 -11.17
C VAL A 122 -8.21 3.93 -9.89
N LEU A 123 -8.51 2.65 -9.64
CA LEU A 123 -9.37 2.22 -8.54
C LEU A 123 -8.59 1.40 -7.52
N THR A 124 -7.90 0.35 -7.97
CA THR A 124 -7.25 -0.61 -7.08
C THR A 124 -6.09 0.01 -6.31
N SER A 125 -5.25 0.83 -6.95
CA SER A 125 -4.14 1.53 -6.28
C SER A 125 -4.61 2.46 -5.15
N GLN A 126 -5.70 3.22 -5.38
CA GLN A 126 -6.26 4.16 -4.40
C GLN A 126 -6.74 3.41 -3.15
N ARG A 127 -7.49 2.32 -3.35
CA ARG A 127 -7.96 1.49 -2.23
C ARG A 127 -6.83 0.82 -1.47
N ILE A 128 -5.83 0.29 -2.18
CA ILE A 128 -4.62 -0.24 -1.53
C ILE A 128 -3.94 0.86 -0.68
N THR A 129 -3.82 2.07 -1.22
CA THR A 129 -3.23 3.20 -0.49
C THR A 129 -4.04 3.57 0.74
N ASP A 130 -5.36 3.69 0.64
CA ASP A 130 -6.23 3.98 1.79
C ASP A 130 -6.08 2.90 2.89
N VAL A 131 -6.13 1.62 2.51
CA VAL A 131 -5.92 0.48 3.43
C VAL A 131 -4.58 0.58 4.13
N ILE A 132 -3.49 0.82 3.39
CA ILE A 132 -2.15 0.95 3.98
C ILE A 132 -2.12 2.14 4.96
N LEU A 133 -2.65 3.31 4.58
CA LEU A 133 -2.60 4.50 5.43
C LEU A 133 -3.45 4.35 6.70
N ILE A 134 -4.57 3.61 6.64
CA ILE A 134 -5.35 3.21 7.82
C ILE A 134 -4.54 2.26 8.70
N ALA A 135 -3.87 1.26 8.10
CA ALA A 135 -3.01 0.29 8.78
C ALA A 135 -1.94 1.00 9.60
N PHE A 136 -1.36 2.05 9.02
CA PHE A 136 -0.38 2.91 9.66
C PHE A 136 -0.98 3.96 10.59
N GLN A 137 -2.29 4.01 10.80
CA GLN A 137 -3.00 5.04 11.58
C GLN A 137 -2.51 6.45 11.21
N ALA A 138 -2.35 6.70 9.90
CA ALA A 138 -1.78 7.93 9.38
C ALA A 138 -2.85 8.94 8.97
N CYS A 139 -3.92 8.48 8.31
CA CYS A 139 -5.07 9.31 7.93
C CYS A 139 -6.34 8.48 7.72
N ALA A 140 -7.47 9.17 7.48
CA ALA A 140 -8.72 8.54 7.04
C ALA A 140 -8.65 8.16 5.55
N CYS A 141 -9.61 7.35 5.09
CA CYS A 141 -9.82 7.09 3.67
C CYS A 141 -10.00 8.40 2.89
N SER A 142 -9.42 8.44 1.70
CA SER A 142 -9.69 9.48 0.71
C SER A 142 -10.91 9.14 -0.16
N GLN A 143 -11.10 9.84 -1.27
CA GLN A 143 -12.17 9.55 -2.24
C GLN A 143 -12.08 8.13 -2.88
N GLY A 144 -10.98 7.40 -2.67
CA GLY A 144 -10.86 5.97 -3.00
C GLY A 144 -10.98 5.63 -4.49
N CYS A 145 -10.91 6.63 -5.38
CA CYS A 145 -11.08 6.54 -6.83
C CYS A 145 -10.40 7.75 -7.50
N MET A 146 -9.89 7.58 -8.72
CA MET A 146 -9.49 8.70 -9.58
C MET A 146 -10.64 9.08 -10.52
N ASN A 147 -11.12 10.32 -10.44
CA ASN A 147 -12.14 10.84 -11.36
C ASN A 147 -11.48 11.17 -12.71
N ASN A 148 -11.70 10.32 -13.71
CA ASN A 148 -11.15 10.55 -15.05
C ASN A 148 -12.22 11.12 -15.97
N LEU A 149 -11.95 12.26 -16.59
CA LEU A 149 -12.73 12.79 -17.70
C LEU A 149 -12.07 12.35 -19.00
N THR A 150 -12.76 11.51 -19.77
CA THR A 150 -12.30 11.04 -21.07
C THR A 150 -13.33 11.34 -22.16
N PHE A 151 -12.86 11.94 -23.26
CA PHE A 151 -13.67 12.15 -24.46
C PHE A 151 -12.78 12.21 -25.69
N GLY A 152 -13.34 11.95 -26.86
CA GLY A 152 -12.56 11.89 -28.10
C GLY A 152 -13.32 11.24 -29.23
N ASP A 153 -12.65 11.14 -30.38
CA ASP A 153 -13.11 10.45 -31.58
C ASP A 153 -11.96 9.65 -32.22
N ASN A 154 -12.11 9.24 -33.48
CA ASN A 154 -11.09 8.47 -34.20
C ASN A 154 -9.78 9.27 -34.47
N THR A 155 -9.77 10.57 -34.24
CA THR A 155 -8.68 11.49 -34.57
C THR A 155 -8.04 12.14 -33.34
N PHE A 156 -8.74 12.20 -32.20
CA PHE A 156 -8.16 12.68 -30.94
C PHE A 156 -8.75 11.98 -29.71
N GLY A 157 -7.96 11.92 -28.64
CA GLY A 157 -8.41 11.50 -27.32
C GLY A 157 -7.95 12.49 -26.27
N TYR A 158 -8.86 12.88 -25.39
CA TYR A 158 -8.62 13.68 -24.20
C TYR A 158 -8.76 12.81 -22.94
N TYR A 159 -7.82 12.98 -22.01
CA TYR A 159 -7.82 12.33 -20.71
C TYR A 159 -7.34 13.33 -19.66
N GLU A 160 -8.17 13.61 -18.67
CA GLU A 160 -7.83 14.44 -17.52
C GLU A 160 -8.24 13.74 -16.22
N THR A 161 -7.42 13.94 -15.18
CA THR A 161 -7.74 13.51 -13.82
C THR A 161 -8.26 14.70 -13.03
N ILE A 162 -9.51 14.63 -12.58
CA ILE A 162 -10.15 15.66 -11.76
C ILE A 162 -9.89 15.35 -10.28
N GLY A 163 -9.53 16.37 -9.50
CA GLY A 163 -9.25 16.23 -8.06
C GLY A 163 -10.45 15.73 -7.27
N GLY A 164 -10.21 14.72 -6.42
CA GLY A 164 -11.16 14.26 -5.39
C GLY A 164 -10.97 14.97 -4.05
N TRP A 165 -11.97 14.88 -3.18
CA TRP A 165 -11.93 15.44 -1.83
C TRP A 165 -11.14 14.51 -0.88
N LYS A 166 -10.40 15.09 0.08
CA LYS A 166 -9.72 14.32 1.14
C LYS A 166 -10.43 14.55 2.48
N TRP A 167 -10.79 13.47 3.18
CA TRP A 167 -11.25 13.54 4.56
C TRP A 167 -10.03 13.48 5.48
N ARG A 168 -9.96 14.42 6.42
CA ARG A 168 -9.00 14.40 7.53
C ARG A 168 -9.79 14.03 8.78
N TRP A 169 -9.32 13.05 9.55
CA TRP A 169 -9.89 12.79 10.87
C TRP A 169 -9.88 14.09 11.69
N PRO A 170 -10.94 14.41 12.46
CA PRO A 170 -10.93 15.53 13.39
C PRO A 170 -9.83 15.38 14.45
#